data_AF-A0A061NML0-F1
#
_entry.id   AF-A0A061NML0-F1
#
_cell.length_a   1.000
_cell.length_b   1.000
_cell.length_c   1.000
_cell.angle_alpha   90.00
_cell.angle_beta   90.00
_cell.angle_gamma   90.00
#
_symmetry.space_group_name_H-M   'P 1'
#
loop_
_entity.id
_entity.type
_entity.pdbx_description
1 polymer ?
#
loop_
_entity_poly.entity_id
_entity_poly.type
_entity_poly.pdbx_seq_one_letter_code
_entity_poly.pdbx_strand_id
1 'polypeptide(L)'
;MTFKFSKFHERTIEERKELIFSTSRLKKEEQQLFENEQYDQLSDQLVENAFGVMEIPLGAAVNFVVNGQERIIPMATEESQ
;
A
#
# COMPACT_ATOMS: atom_id res chain seq x y z
N MET A 1 -3.77 -24.33 -0.41
CA MET A 1 -3.60 -23.03 0.27
C MET A 1 -2.15 -22.64 0.18
N THR A 2 -1.84 -21.52 -0.46
CA THR A 2 -0.47 -21.03 -0.56
C THR A 2 -0.17 -20.25 0.71
N PHE A 3 0.85 -20.64 1.49
CA PHE A 3 1.26 -19.98 2.74
C PHE A 3 1.94 -18.62 2.52
N LYS A 4 1.60 -17.92 1.43
CA LYS A 4 2.33 -16.76 0.90
C LYS A 4 2.43 -15.64 1.93
N PHE A 5 1.32 -15.33 2.60
CA PHE A 5 1.22 -14.29 3.62
C PHE A 5 1.29 -14.84 5.07
N SER A 6 1.95 -15.98 5.27
CA SER A 6 2.17 -16.50 6.62
C SER A 6 2.92 -15.48 7.47
N LYS A 7 2.42 -15.24 8.68
CA LYS A 7 2.97 -14.30 9.68
C LYS A 7 3.24 -12.90 9.10
N PHE A 8 2.41 -12.44 8.16
CA PHE A 8 2.63 -11.17 7.45
C PHE A 8 2.76 -9.96 8.38
N HIS A 9 1.99 -9.92 9.48
CA HIS A 9 2.05 -8.85 10.48
C HIS A 9 3.33 -8.87 11.33
N GLU A 10 4.08 -9.97 11.35
CA GLU A 10 5.37 -10.06 12.06
C GLU A 10 6.54 -9.55 11.21
N ARG A 11 6.34 -9.37 9.89
CA ARG A 11 7.38 -8.96 8.93
C ARG A 11 7.69 -7.46 9.00
N THR A 12 8.88 -7.07 8.55
CA THR A 12 9.25 -5.64 8.39
C THR A 12 8.45 -4.97 7.27
N ILE A 13 8.46 -3.64 7.21
CA ILE A 13 7.76 -2.89 6.16
C ILE A 13 8.33 -3.25 4.78
N GLU A 14 9.64 -3.40 4.66
CA GLU A 14 10.35 -3.74 3.44
C GLU A 14 9.96 -5.15 2.96
N GLU A 15 9.94 -6.13 3.86
CA GLU A 15 9.50 -7.50 3.56
C GLU A 15 8.02 -7.55 3.13
N ARG A 16 7.18 -6.69 3.73
CA ARG A 16 5.77 -6.56 3.34
C ARG A 16 5.65 -5.95 1.93
N LYS A 17 6.38 -4.86 1.66
CA LYS A 17 6.44 -4.21 0.35
C LYS A 17 6.89 -5.20 -0.73
N GLU A 18 7.98 -5.93 -0.51
CA GLU A 18 8.49 -6.93 -1.45
C GLU A 18 7.46 -8.03 -1.77
N LEU A 19 6.79 -8.56 -0.75
CA LEU A 19 5.78 -9.60 -0.94
C LEU A 19 4.53 -9.08 -1.67
N ILE A 20 4.09 -7.86 -1.37
CA ILE A 20 2.98 -7.22 -2.09
C ILE A 20 3.37 -6.97 -3.55
N PHE A 21 4.53 -6.35 -3.79
CA PHE A 21 4.99 -5.99 -5.13
C PHE A 21 5.18 -7.22 -6.02
N SER A 22 5.79 -8.29 -5.51
CA SER A 22 5.94 -9.56 -6.23
C SER A 22 4.63 -10.29 -6.52
N THR A 23 3.52 -9.91 -5.85
CA THR A 23 2.17 -10.43 -6.10
C THR A 23 1.34 -9.50 -6.96
N SER A 24 1.73 -8.24 -7.06
CA SER A 24 1.02 -7.20 -7.78
C SER A 24 1.36 -7.22 -9.28
N ARG A 25 0.65 -6.38 -10.05
CA ARG A 25 0.99 -6.07 -11.45
C ARG A 25 1.69 -4.71 -11.59
N LEU A 26 2.17 -4.15 -10.48
CA LEU A 26 2.82 -2.85 -10.46
C LEU A 26 4.16 -2.92 -11.18
N LYS A 27 4.39 -1.96 -12.08
CA LYS A 27 5.68 -1.72 -12.72
C LYS A 27 6.66 -1.12 -11.72
N LYS A 28 7.94 -1.13 -12.05
CA LYS A 28 8.99 -0.58 -11.17
C LYS A 28 8.79 0.90 -10.88
N GLU A 29 8.32 1.66 -11.87
CA GLU A 29 8.05 3.09 -11.72
C GLU A 29 6.89 3.34 -10.74
N GLU A 30 5.89 2.45 -10.73
CA GLU A 30 4.75 2.52 -9.80
C GLU A 30 5.15 2.10 -8.39
N GLN A 31 6.07 1.13 -8.26
CA GLN A 31 6.63 0.72 -6.97
C GLN A 31 7.47 1.83 -6.34
N GLN A 32 8.19 2.61 -7.14
CA GLN A 32 8.98 3.75 -6.66
C GLN A 32 8.12 4.85 -6.01
N LEU A 33 6.82 4.93 -6.32
CA LEU A 33 5.90 5.87 -5.66
C LEU A 33 5.75 5.59 -4.15
N PHE A 34 6.04 4.37 -3.70
CA PHE A 34 6.05 4.02 -2.27
C PHE A 34 7.33 4.44 -1.53
N GLU A 35 8.29 5.04 -2.25
CA GLU A 35 9.56 5.55 -1.73
C GLU A 35 9.75 7.06 -2.00
N ASN A 36 8.88 7.69 -2.78
CA ASN A 36 9.06 9.05 -3.28
C ASN A 36 8.00 10.01 -2.73
N GLU A 37 8.43 11.07 -2.05
CA GLU A 37 7.57 12.02 -1.34
C GLU A 37 7.20 13.25 -2.20
N GLN A 38 6.93 13.07 -3.50
CA GLN A 38 6.56 14.20 -4.37
C GLN A 38 5.09 14.58 -4.27
N TYR A 39 4.62 14.86 -3.05
CA TYR A 39 3.22 15.19 -2.79
C TYR A 39 2.92 16.68 -2.90
N ASP A 40 3.89 17.57 -2.73
CA ASP A 40 3.67 19.02 -2.72
C ASP A 40 3.13 19.55 -4.06
N GLN A 41 3.77 19.20 -5.18
CA GLN A 41 3.32 19.63 -6.51
C GLN A 41 1.92 19.11 -6.85
N LEU A 42 1.63 17.88 -6.45
CA LEU A 42 0.31 17.30 -6.64
C LEU A 42 -0.72 18.00 -5.74
N SER A 43 -0.37 18.31 -4.49
CA SER A 43 -1.27 18.97 -3.54
C SER A 43 -1.67 20.38 -3.98
N ASP A 44 -0.73 21.16 -4.53
CA ASP A 44 -0.97 22.51 -5.07
C ASP A 44 -1.94 22.51 -6.26
N GLN A 45 -2.01 21.40 -7.01
CA GLN A 45 -2.97 21.22 -8.10
C GLN A 45 -4.33 20.71 -7.65
N LEU A 46 -4.43 20.12 -6.46
CA LEU A 46 -5.66 19.46 -5.99
C LEU A 46 -6.50 20.36 -5.06
N VAL A 47 -5.89 21.26 -4.31
CA VAL A 47 -6.58 22.12 -3.33
C VAL A 47 -6.05 23.56 -3.36
N GLU A 48 -6.89 24.51 -2.95
CA GLU A 48 -6.47 25.91 -2.81
C GLU A 48 -5.56 26.11 -1.60
N ASN A 49 -4.52 26.94 -1.74
CA ASN A 49 -3.57 27.30 -0.68
C ASN A 49 -2.89 26.08 -0.03
N ALA A 50 -2.53 25.08 -0.84
CA ALA A 50 -1.81 23.90 -0.35
C ALA A 50 -0.46 24.30 0.27
N PHE A 51 -0.15 23.72 1.43
CA PHE A 51 1.15 23.89 2.11
C PHE A 51 1.73 22.57 2.61
N GLY A 52 1.11 21.44 2.24
CA GLY A 52 1.52 20.08 2.62
C GLY A 52 0.41 19.05 2.41
N VAL A 53 0.70 17.82 2.82
CA VAL A 53 -0.20 16.66 2.72
C VAL A 53 -0.34 15.96 4.08
N MET A 54 -1.55 15.48 4.37
CA MET A 54 -1.81 14.63 5.54
C MET A 54 -1.67 13.17 5.13
N GLU A 55 -0.69 12.48 5.71
CA GLU A 55 -0.48 11.05 5.46
C GLU A 55 -1.44 10.20 6.32
N ILE A 56 -1.98 9.13 5.71
CA ILE A 56 -2.78 8.13 6.40
C ILE A 56 -2.05 6.79 6.29
N PRO A 57 -1.88 6.02 7.39
CA PRO A 57 -1.23 4.72 7.33
C PRO A 57 -1.86 3.80 6.28
N LEU A 58 -1.03 3.26 5.40
CA LEU A 58 -1.45 2.35 4.33
C LEU A 58 -1.06 0.90 4.69
N GLY A 59 -2.08 0.08 4.94
CA GLY A 59 -1.96 -1.36 5.15
C GLY A 59 -2.52 -2.17 3.99
N ALA A 60 -2.42 -3.50 4.12
CA ALA A 60 -3.00 -4.44 3.18
C ALA A 60 -3.68 -5.60 3.91
N ALA A 61 -4.96 -5.82 3.60
CA ALA A 61 -5.67 -7.02 4.00
C ALA A 61 -5.37 -8.14 2.99
N VAL A 62 -4.88 -9.27 3.50
CA VAL A 62 -4.40 -10.40 2.70
C VAL A 62 -5.25 -11.65 2.94
N ASN A 63 -5.14 -12.63 2.06
CA ASN A 63 -5.91 -13.89 2.09
C ASN A 63 -7.42 -13.73 1.84
N PHE A 64 -7.86 -12.63 1.22
CA PHE A 64 -9.24 -12.49 0.77
C PHE A 64 -9.48 -13.30 -0.50
N VAL A 65 -10.64 -13.95 -0.58
CA VAL A 65 -11.11 -14.65 -1.78
C VAL A 65 -12.44 -14.06 -2.20
N VAL A 66 -12.48 -13.43 -3.38
CA VAL A 66 -13.68 -12.81 -3.96
C VAL A 66 -14.01 -13.56 -5.24
N ASN A 67 -15.18 -14.19 -5.30
CA ASN A 67 -15.61 -15.02 -6.44
C ASN A 67 -14.55 -16.08 -6.85
N GLY A 68 -13.94 -16.74 -5.86
CA GLY A 68 -12.91 -17.75 -6.08
C GLY A 68 -11.54 -17.20 -6.48
N GLN A 69 -11.34 -15.88 -6.50
CA GLN A 69 -10.07 -15.25 -6.84
C GLN A 69 -9.42 -14.64 -5.59
N GLU A 70 -8.14 -14.95 -5.36
CA GLU A 70 -7.33 -14.32 -4.31
C GLU A 70 -7.14 -12.82 -4.60
N ARG A 71 -7.34 -11.98 -3.58
CA ARG A 71 -7.21 -10.53 -3.66
C ARG A 71 -6.44 -9.99 -2.47
N ILE A 72 -5.65 -8.95 -2.73
CA ILE A 72 -5.05 -8.08 -1.71
C ILE A 72 -5.89 -6.81 -1.70
N ILE A 73 -6.36 -6.40 -0.52
CA ILE A 73 -7.20 -5.23 -0.35
C ILE A 73 -6.38 -4.12 0.31
N PRO A 74 -6.09 -3.00 -0.37
CA PRO A 74 -5.42 -1.86 0.26
C PRO A 74 -6.34 -1.21 1.30
N MET A 75 -5.78 -0.76 2.42
CA MET A 75 -6.52 -0.10 3.49
C MET A 75 -5.77 1.15 3.93
N ALA A 76 -6.39 2.32 3.84
CA ALA A 76 -5.87 3.55 4.43
C ALA A 76 -6.73 3.89 5.65
N THR A 77 -6.18 3.81 6.86
CA THR A 77 -6.89 4.08 8.11
C THR A 77 -5.92 4.47 9.23
N GLU A 78 -6.35 5.35 10.12
CA GLU A 78 -5.68 5.72 11.37
C GLU A 78 -6.07 4.83 12.56
N GLU A 79 -7.15 4.05 12.43
CA GLU A 79 -7.67 3.22 13.51
C GLU A 79 -6.82 1.95 13.70
N SER A 80 -6.37 1.71 14.94
CA SER A 80 -5.71 0.45 15.29
C SER A 80 -6.72 -0.70 15.35
N GLN A 81 -6.42 -1.80 14.66
CA GLN A 81 -7.17 -3.06 14.67
C GLN A 81 -6.48 -4.11 15.54
#